data_AF-A0A812XXE6-F1
#
_entry.id   AF-A0A812XXE6-F1
#
_cell.length_a   1.000
_cell.length_b   1.000
_cell.length_c   1.000
_cell.angle_alpha   90.00
_cell.angle_beta   90.00
_cell.angle_gamma   90.00
#
_symmetry.space_group_name_H-M   'P 1'
#
loop_
_entity.id
_entity.type
_entity.pdbx_description
1 polymer ?
#
loop_
_entity_poly.entity_id
_entity_poly.type
_entity_poly.pdbx_seq_one_letter_code
_entity_poly.pdbx_strand_id
1 'polypeptide(L)'
;MPQVLTLQCAADGDFCKASCLQMSGTEVLELSMAPETPLWQVFASVAEAMTQPADSLRLITPSGQEILSNSQESLRSIAAVPA
;
A
#
# COMPACT_ATOMS: atom_id res chain seq x y z
N MET A 1 -10.76 1.63 -16.78
CA MET A 1 -9.46 2.21 -16.37
C MET A 1 -9.16 1.69 -14.98
N PRO A 2 -7.93 1.23 -14.68
CA PRO A 2 -7.61 0.71 -13.35
C PRO A 2 -7.68 1.82 -12.30
N GLN A 3 -8.14 1.49 -11.10
CA GLN A 3 -8.18 2.39 -9.96
C GLN A 3 -6.76 2.58 -9.43
N VAL A 4 -6.31 3.83 -9.31
CA VAL A 4 -5.00 4.16 -8.75
C VAL A 4 -5.18 4.56 -7.29
N LEU A 5 -4.51 3.84 -6.39
CA LEU A 5 -4.44 4.16 -4.97
C LEU A 5 -3.00 4.50 -4.58
N THR A 6 -2.84 5.49 -3.73
CA THR A 6 -1.58 5.81 -3.08
C THR A 6 -1.50 5.02 -1.78
N LEU A 7 -0.50 4.16 -1.64
CA LEU A 7 -0.19 3.46 -0.41
C LEU A 7 0.74 4.32 0.43
N GLN A 8 0.22 4.82 1.55
CA GLN A 8 1.00 5.47 2.60
C GLN A 8 1.26 4.46 3.70
N CYS A 9 2.47 4.47 4.21
CA CYS A 9 2.88 3.61 5.31
C CYS A 9 3.44 4.49 6.42
N ALA A 10 2.84 4.41 7.60
CA ALA A 10 3.30 5.07 8.81
C ALA A 10 3.72 4.00 9.83
N ALA A 11 4.87 4.18 10.47
CA ALA A 11 5.29 3.31 11.56
C ALA A 11 4.34 3.45 12.76
N ASP A 12 3.88 2.33 13.31
CA ASP A 12 3.01 2.24 14.49
C ASP A 12 3.55 1.16 15.43
N GLY A 13 4.56 1.54 16.23
CA GLY A 13 5.29 0.61 17.10
C GLY A 13 6.00 -0.48 16.29
N ASP A 14 5.64 -1.75 16.54
CA ASP A 14 6.19 -2.93 15.85
C ASP A 14 5.51 -3.18 14.49
N PHE A 15 4.47 -2.44 14.17
CA PHE A 15 3.69 -2.56 12.95
C PHE A 15 3.85 -1.34 12.04
N CYS A 16 3.34 -1.48 10.83
CA CYS A 16 3.17 -0.43 9.86
C CYS A 16 1.69 -0.30 9.55
N LYS A 17 1.19 0.93 9.68
CA LYS A 17 -0.14 1.34 9.29
C LYS A 17 -0.11 1.69 7.81
N ALA A 18 -0.64 0.79 6.98
CA ALA A 18 -0.73 0.94 5.54
C ALA A 18 -2.10 1.52 5.16
N SER A 19 -2.13 2.82 4.86
CA SER A 19 -3.30 3.56 4.41
C SER A 19 -3.34 3.61 2.88
N CYS A 20 -4.45 3.23 2.27
CA CYS A 20 -4.68 3.39 0.83
C CYS A 20 -5.58 4.58 0.57
N LEU A 21 -5.07 5.56 -0.17
CA LEU A 21 -5.77 6.80 -0.50
C LEU A 21 -6.09 6.85 -1.99
N GLN A 22 -7.27 7.35 -2.32
CA GLN A 22 -7.61 7.75 -3.68
C GLN A 22 -6.81 9.01 -4.08
N MET A 23 -6.78 9.32 -5.38
CA MET A 23 -6.14 10.55 -5.87
C MET A 23 -6.77 11.85 -5.32
N SER A 24 -8.00 11.77 -4.78
CA SER A 24 -8.65 12.87 -4.05
C SER A 24 -8.05 13.11 -2.66
N GLY A 25 -7.18 12.22 -2.17
CA GLY A 25 -6.71 12.18 -0.79
C GLY A 25 -7.67 11.51 0.18
N THR A 26 -8.77 10.93 -0.31
CA THR A 26 -9.70 10.16 0.53
C THR A 26 -9.11 8.80 0.86
N GLU A 27 -8.93 8.51 2.15
CA GLU A 27 -8.59 7.16 2.61
C GLU A 27 -9.77 6.22 2.38
N VAL A 28 -9.50 5.08 1.76
CA VAL A 28 -10.52 4.06 1.42
C VAL A 28 -10.28 2.72 2.09
N LEU A 29 -9.06 2.47 2.54
CA LEU A 29 -8.68 1.26 3.24
C LEU A 29 -7.50 1.54 4.17
N GLU A 30 -7.50 0.87 5.30
CA GLU A 30 -6.42 0.89 6.27
C GLU A 30 -6.11 -0.56 6.68
N LEU A 31 -4.82 -0.92 6.65
CA LEU A 31 -4.33 -2.25 7.04
C LEU A 31 -3.19 -2.09 8.05
N SER A 32 -3.19 -2.93 9.09
CA SER A 32 -2.05 -3.05 10.01
C SER A 32 -1.24 -4.28 9.64
N MET A 33 0.03 -4.08 9.24
CA MET A 33 0.91 -5.15 8.74
C MET A 33 2.30 -5.02 9.34
N ALA A 34 3.09 -6.10 9.31
CA ALA A 34 4.47 -6.02 9.76
C ALA A 34 5.31 -5.17 8.78
N PRO A 35 6.30 -4.38 9.24
CA PRO A 35 7.19 -3.63 8.35
C PRO A 35 7.98 -4.53 7.39
N GLU A 36 8.17 -5.79 7.75
CA GLU A 36 8.86 -6.80 6.93
C GLU A 36 7.97 -7.41 5.84
N THR A 37 6.66 -7.14 5.87
CA THR A 37 5.71 -7.70 4.91
C THR A 37 6.11 -7.29 3.49
N PRO A 38 6.28 -8.24 2.55
CA PRO A 38 6.59 -7.92 1.17
C PRO A 38 5.49 -7.10 0.49
N LEU A 39 5.89 -6.16 -0.37
CA LEU A 39 4.97 -5.28 -1.08
C LEU A 39 3.99 -6.03 -1.99
N TRP A 40 4.41 -7.15 -2.60
CA TRP A 40 3.48 -8.01 -3.35
C TRP A 40 2.33 -8.53 -2.48
N GLN A 41 2.62 -8.84 -1.21
CA GLN A 41 1.63 -9.34 -0.27
C GLN A 41 0.69 -8.21 0.15
N VAL A 42 1.24 -7.00 0.37
CA VAL A 42 0.43 -5.80 0.64
C VAL A 42 -0.52 -5.54 -0.53
N PHE A 43 -0.04 -5.61 -1.77
CA PHE A 43 -0.86 -5.45 -2.96
C PHE A 43 -2.01 -6.47 -3.00
N ALA A 44 -1.72 -7.75 -2.76
CA ALA A 44 -2.74 -8.80 -2.73
C ALA A 44 -3.78 -8.54 -1.63
N SER A 45 -3.36 -8.14 -0.42
CA SER A 45 -4.26 -7.81 0.68
C SER A 45 -5.16 -6.61 0.38
N VAL A 46 -4.65 -5.59 -0.30
CA VAL A 46 -5.46 -4.44 -0.72
C VAL A 46 -6.49 -4.85 -1.77
N ALA A 47 -6.09 -5.62 -2.79
CA ALA A 47 -7.00 -6.09 -3.83
C ALA A 47 -8.13 -6.96 -3.23
N GLU A 48 -7.79 -7.86 -2.31
CA GLU A 48 -8.74 -8.69 -1.57
C GLU A 48 -9.71 -7.85 -0.73
N ALA A 49 -9.19 -6.94 0.09
CA ALA A 49 -10.01 -6.09 0.96
C ALA A 49 -10.95 -5.16 0.17
N MET A 50 -10.50 -4.66 -0.98
CA MET A 50 -11.29 -3.84 -1.89
C MET A 50 -12.31 -4.67 -2.71
N THR A 51 -12.28 -6.00 -2.62
CA THR A 51 -13.06 -6.91 -3.47
C THR A 51 -12.84 -6.62 -4.96
N GLN A 52 -11.60 -6.29 -5.34
CA GLN A 52 -11.23 -5.90 -6.69
C GLN A 52 -10.27 -6.92 -7.31
N PRO A 53 -10.42 -7.25 -8.62
CA PRO A 53 -9.39 -7.96 -9.34
C PRO A 53 -8.05 -7.22 -9.28
N ALA A 54 -6.95 -7.95 -9.07
CA ALA A 54 -5.60 -7.38 -9.06
C ALA A 54 -5.31 -6.49 -10.29
N ASP A 55 -5.76 -6.93 -11.48
CA ASP A 55 -5.57 -6.21 -12.75
C ASP A 55 -6.37 -4.90 -12.85
N SER A 56 -7.31 -4.68 -11.93
CA SER A 56 -8.10 -3.45 -11.85
C SER A 56 -7.54 -2.42 -10.86
N LEU A 57 -6.47 -2.76 -10.15
CA LEU A 57 -5.85 -1.94 -9.11
C LEU A 57 -4.42 -1.58 -9.49
N ARG A 58 -4.03 -0.33 -9.24
CA ARG A 58 -2.63 0.11 -9.27
C ARG A 58 -2.30 0.76 -7.94
N LEU A 59 -1.24 0.28 -7.29
CA LEU A 59 -0.73 0.88 -6.07
C LEU A 59 0.50 1.71 -6.41
N ILE A 60 0.55 2.94 -5.90
CA ILE A 60 1.71 3.82 -6.00
C ILE A 60 2.16 4.26 -4.61
N THR A 61 3.43 4.58 -4.45
CA THR A 61 3.96 5.24 -3.25
C THR A 61 3.60 6.73 -3.25
N PRO A 62 3.80 7.45 -2.14
CA PRO A 62 3.60 8.91 -2.10
C PRO A 62 4.54 9.68 -3.02
N SER A 63 5.69 9.09 -3.39
CA SER A 63 6.62 9.64 -4.39
C SER A 63 6.18 9.37 -5.84
N GLY A 64 5.07 8.66 -6.04
CA GLY A 64 4.54 8.31 -7.36
C GLY A 64 5.16 7.06 -7.98
N GLN A 65 5.97 6.30 -7.23
CA GLN A 65 6.54 5.04 -7.72
C GLN A 65 5.48 3.94 -7.69
N GLU A 66 5.34 3.20 -8.78
CA GLU A 66 4.40 2.07 -8.84
C GLU A 66 4.91 0.86 -8.03
N ILE A 67 4.03 0.29 -7.22
CA ILE A 67 4.25 -0.94 -6.48
C ILE A 67 3.77 -2.09 -7.35
N LEU A 68 4.72 -2.90 -7.82
CA LEU A 68 4.44 -4.05 -8.65
C LEU A 68 3.94 -5.23 -7.81
N SER A 69 3.03 -6.02 -8.39
CA SER A 69 2.48 -7.24 -7.77
C SER A 69 3.50 -8.37 -7.58
N ASN A 70 4.74 -8.18 -8.02
CA ASN A 70 5.87 -9.10 -7.83
C ASN A 70 7.03 -8.45 -7.05
N SER A 71 6.85 -7.26 -6.46
CA SER A 71 7.90 -6.59 -5.70
C SER A 71 8.24 -7.37 -4.43
N GLN A 72 9.53 -7.71 -4.28
CA GLN A 72 10.07 -8.38 -3.09
C GLN A 72 10.54 -7.40 -2.02
N GLU A 73 10.47 -6.09 -2.29
CA GLU A 73 10.75 -5.08 -1.26
C GLU A 73 9.74 -5.22 -0.12
N SER A 74 10.16 -4.84 1.08
CA SER A 74 9.28 -4.88 2.25
C SER A 74 8.58 -3.54 2.47
N LEU A 75 7.46 -3.56 3.17
CA LEU A 75 6.63 -2.39 3.47
C LEU A 75 7.41 -1.24 4.14
N ARG A 76 8.48 -1.56 4.89
CA ARG A 76 9.40 -0.57 5.44
C ARG A 76 10.14 0.28 4.40
N SER A 77 10.36 -0.21 3.18
CA SER A 77 11.09 0.55 2.15
C SER A 77 10.32 1.80 1.72
N ILE A 78 9.00 1.81 1.96
CA ILE A 78 8.09 2.91 1.66
C ILE A 78 7.45 3.51 2.91
N ALA A 79 7.84 3.05 4.11
CA ALA A 79 7.41 3.65 5.36
C ALA A 79 8.00 5.06 5.44
N ALA A 80 7.12 6.06 5.55
CA ALA A 80 7.58 7.41 5.80
C ALA A 80 8.24 7.44 7.18
N VAL A 81 9.51 7.84 7.24
CA VAL A 81 10.16 8.15 8.51
C VAL A 81 9.39 9.34 9.11
N PRO A 82 8.82 9.23 10.31
CA PRO A 82 8.24 10.39 10.96
C PRO A 82 9.34 11.45 11.14
N ALA A 83 9.06 12.66 10.66
CA ALA A 83 9.93 13.83 10.83
C ALA A 83 10.05 14.24 12.30
#